data_AF-J9F7K5-F1
#
_entry.id   AF-J9F7K5-F1
#
_cell.length_a   1.000
_cell.length_b   1.000
_cell.length_c   1.000
_cell.angle_alpha   90.00
_cell.angle_beta   90.00
_cell.angle_gamma   90.00
#
_symmetry.space_group_name_H-M   'P 1'
#
loop_
_entity.id
_entity.type
_entity.pdbx_description
1 polymer ?
#
loop_
_entity_poly.entity_id
_entity_poly.type
_entity_poly.pdbx_seq_one_letter_code
_entity_poly.pdbx_strand_id
1 'polypeptide(L)'
;MQIKSFLLIALAATCSVSASAQKNKKKSKKQAKKALVQATPKHEAVDGKTFSYALGIAQGPSLKQYLQYQLKVDSAYIDYFVKGMTDNLTEAQRMQQKAYAAGLQIAEMNMKNLPEISKAACGKADSVYVDQKEFERALAQVLLGQTTAMNADSAAKVVEKQFQYQQDVYKQANLAWLEANKQLKGVKILPSGLQYRVLTAGKGPVATDSTEVEVHYEGKLIDGTVFDSSYKRNQPATFRPDQVIKGWREALTLLPEGTVVDLYIPSELGYGERGSGQHIPGNSTLIFKVEILKVKNDAAKK
;
A
#
# COMPACT_ATOMS: atom_id res chain seq x y z
N MET A 1 -5.51 -13.29 -13.25
CA MET A 1 -5.58 -13.23 -11.78
C MET A 1 -5.25 -14.62 -11.24
N GLN A 2 -4.01 -14.87 -10.83
CA GLN A 2 -3.59 -16.19 -10.33
C GLN A 2 -3.76 -16.26 -8.82
N ILE A 3 -4.64 -17.14 -8.36
CA ILE A 3 -4.83 -17.49 -6.95
C ILE A 3 -3.58 -18.28 -6.52
N LYS A 4 -2.72 -17.68 -5.70
CA LYS A 4 -1.60 -18.38 -5.10
C LYS A 4 -2.05 -19.04 -3.80
N SER A 5 -1.98 -20.37 -3.84
CA SER A 5 -2.00 -21.38 -2.79
C SER A 5 -1.80 -20.87 -1.36
N PHE A 6 -2.83 -21.05 -0.52
CA PHE A 6 -2.65 -21.22 0.92
C PHE A 6 -2.27 -22.69 1.17
N LEU A 7 -1.03 -22.93 1.56
CA LEU A 7 -0.54 -24.26 1.94
C LEU A 7 0.35 -24.13 3.18
N LEU A 8 -0.13 -24.75 4.25
CA LEU A 8 0.58 -25.30 5.40
C LEU A 8 1.76 -24.48 5.98
N ILE A 9 1.49 -23.77 7.07
CA ILE A 9 2.52 -23.49 8.08
C ILE A 9 2.65 -24.74 8.94
N ALA A 10 3.41 -25.72 8.45
CA ALA A 10 4.04 -26.71 9.32
C ALA A 10 5.20 -25.99 10.02
N LEU A 11 5.10 -25.83 11.34
CA LEU A 11 6.19 -25.35 12.19
C LEU A 11 7.25 -26.48 12.28
N ALA A 12 7.95 -26.73 11.18
CA ALA A 12 9.19 -27.49 11.21
C ALA A 12 10.27 -26.56 11.74
N ALA A 13 10.52 -26.63 13.05
CA ALA A 13 11.77 -26.17 13.62
C ALA A 13 12.91 -26.98 12.98
N THR A 14 13.49 -26.43 11.91
CA THR A 14 14.71 -26.95 11.30
C THR A 14 15.82 -26.88 12.34
N CYS A 15 16.09 -28.01 12.99
CA CYS A 15 17.40 -28.26 13.57
C CYS A 15 18.39 -28.30 12.40
N SER A 16 18.99 -27.16 12.05
CA SER A 16 20.15 -27.14 11.18
C SER A 16 21.35 -27.68 11.96
N VAL A 17 21.46 -29.00 12.06
CA VAL A 17 22.75 -29.62 12.35
C VAL A 17 23.52 -29.60 11.04
N SER A 18 24.44 -28.64 10.91
CA SER A 18 25.39 -28.60 9.81
C SER A 18 26.30 -29.83 9.87
N ALA A 19 25.95 -30.89 9.13
CA ALA A 19 26.87 -31.98 8.83
C ALA A 19 27.82 -31.51 7.71
N SER A 20 28.92 -30.85 8.08
CA SER A 20 29.99 -30.53 7.13
C SER A 20 30.79 -31.80 6.81
N ALA A 21 30.44 -32.46 5.71
CA ALA A 21 31.28 -33.49 5.09
C ALA A 21 32.52 -32.83 4.45
N GLN A 22 33.70 -32.99 5.06
CA GLN A 22 34.96 -32.50 4.51
C GLN A 22 35.58 -33.50 3.53
N LYS A 23 35.77 -33.04 2.28
CA LYS A 23 36.50 -33.73 1.21
C LYS A 23 37.98 -33.91 1.55
N ASN A 24 38.48 -35.09 1.20
CA ASN A 24 39.88 -35.52 1.20
C ASN A 24 40.83 -34.56 0.46
N LYS A 25 41.90 -34.10 1.12
CA LYS A 25 43.17 -33.69 0.47
C LYS A 25 44.36 -34.03 1.37
N LYS A 26 45.29 -34.82 0.83
CA LYS A 26 46.49 -35.35 1.50
C LYS A 26 47.66 -34.35 1.45
N LYS A 27 48.35 -34.26 2.59
CA LYS A 27 49.78 -34.00 2.86
C LYS A 27 50.34 -32.56 2.76
N SER A 28 50.73 -32.05 3.94
CA SER A 28 52.09 -31.56 4.23
C SER A 28 52.35 -31.56 5.74
N LYS A 29 53.57 -31.93 6.15
CA LYS A 29 54.05 -32.22 7.53
C LYS A 29 54.48 -30.95 8.28
N LYS A 30 54.56 -31.12 9.61
CA LYS A 30 55.36 -30.40 10.65
C LYS A 30 54.70 -29.22 11.39
N GLN A 31 54.17 -29.52 12.59
CA GLN A 31 54.68 -29.04 13.89
C GLN A 31 53.72 -29.52 14.98
N ALA A 32 54.14 -30.53 15.76
CA ALA A 32 53.39 -31.00 16.91
C ALA A 32 53.57 -30.00 18.08
N LYS A 33 52.66 -29.03 18.18
CA LYS A 33 52.33 -28.44 19.48
C LYS A 33 51.40 -29.43 20.20
N LYS A 34 51.76 -29.83 21.43
CA LYS A 34 50.89 -30.59 22.34
C LYS A 34 49.56 -29.82 22.49
N ALA A 35 48.54 -30.22 21.74
CA ALA A 35 47.17 -29.86 22.07
C ALA A 35 46.84 -30.62 23.35
N LEU A 36 46.62 -29.88 24.45
CA LEU A 36 45.96 -30.41 25.63
C LEU A 36 44.61 -30.97 25.16
N VAL A 37 44.50 -32.29 25.15
CA VAL A 37 43.22 -32.98 24.96
C VAL A 37 42.40 -32.65 26.21
N GLN A 38 41.57 -31.61 26.13
CA GLN A 38 40.51 -31.43 27.12
C GLN A 38 39.67 -32.71 27.06
N ALA A 39 39.56 -33.41 28.18
CA ALA A 39 38.71 -34.60 28.27
C ALA A 39 37.31 -34.20 27.83
N THR A 40 36.80 -34.84 26.78
CA THR A 40 35.41 -34.64 26.35
C THR A 40 34.53 -34.98 27.55
N PRO A 41 33.64 -34.06 28.00
CA PRO A 41 32.75 -34.35 29.10
C PRO A 41 31.98 -35.63 28.79
N LYS A 42 31.98 -36.60 29.70
CA LYS A 42 31.06 -37.74 29.61
C LYS A 42 29.66 -37.19 29.84
N HIS A 43 28.82 -37.21 28.81
CA HIS A 43 27.41 -36.87 28.91
C HIS A 43 26.60 -38.13 29.24
N GLU A 44 25.67 -38.03 30.17
CA GLU A 44 24.71 -39.08 30.51
C GLU A 44 23.40 -38.87 29.75
N ALA A 45 22.78 -39.96 29.29
CA ALA A 45 21.48 -39.91 28.64
C ALA A 45 20.35 -39.77 29.67
N VAL A 46 19.30 -39.03 29.32
CA VAL A 46 18.06 -38.94 30.11
C VAL A 46 16.94 -39.73 29.44
N ASP A 47 15.89 -40.08 30.19
CA ASP A 47 14.72 -40.74 29.63
C ASP A 47 13.88 -39.78 28.76
N GLY A 48 13.02 -40.35 27.92
CA GLY A 48 12.22 -39.57 26.97
C GLY A 48 11.27 -38.55 27.62
N LYS A 49 10.70 -38.83 28.80
CA LYS A 49 9.81 -37.88 29.49
C LYS A 49 10.59 -36.67 29.98
N THR A 50 11.74 -36.93 30.61
CA THR A 50 12.66 -35.88 31.07
C THR A 50 13.16 -35.03 29.91
N PHE A 51 13.54 -35.66 28.79
CA PHE A 51 13.95 -34.94 27.58
C PHE A 51 12.81 -34.08 27.01
N SER A 52 11.60 -34.62 26.85
CA SER A 52 10.45 -33.88 26.31
C SER A 52 10.05 -32.71 27.20
N TYR A 53 10.06 -32.88 28.52
CA TYR A 53 9.77 -31.80 29.47
C TYR A 53 10.81 -30.68 29.40
N ALA A 54 12.11 -31.04 29.40
CA ALA A 54 13.21 -30.09 29.25
C ALA A 54 13.14 -29.35 27.89
N LEU A 55 12.77 -30.04 26.81
CA LEU A 55 12.58 -29.45 25.48
C LEU A 55 11.46 -28.41 25.48
N GLY A 56 10.33 -28.70 26.14
CA GLY A 56 9.22 -27.76 26.30
C GLY A 56 9.63 -26.49 27.06
N ILE A 57 10.36 -26.64 28.19
CA ILE A 57 10.91 -25.51 28.96
C ILE A 57 11.85 -24.66 28.09
N ALA A 58 12.74 -25.31 27.34
CA ALA A 58 13.70 -24.62 26.48
C ALA A 58 13.03 -23.81 25.35
N GLN A 59 11.89 -24.28 24.82
CA GLN A 59 11.14 -23.60 23.75
C GLN A 59 10.16 -22.53 24.24
N GLY A 60 9.70 -22.62 25.49
CA GLY A 60 8.68 -21.74 26.08
C GLY A 60 8.94 -20.24 25.91
N PRO A 61 10.15 -19.71 26.21
CA PRO A 61 10.46 -18.29 26.03
C PRO A 61 10.30 -17.80 24.59
N SER A 62 10.78 -18.57 23.60
CA SER A 62 10.65 -18.24 22.19
C SER A 62 9.20 -18.26 21.73
N LEU A 63 8.41 -19.23 22.20
CA LEU A 63 6.97 -19.28 21.91
C LEU A 63 6.25 -18.07 22.50
N LYS A 64 6.55 -17.67 23.73
CA LYS A 64 5.97 -16.47 24.37
C LYS A 64 6.26 -15.21 23.55
N GLN A 65 7.50 -15.04 23.08
CA GLN A 65 7.85 -13.92 22.20
C GLN A 65 7.10 -13.97 20.87
N TYR A 66 7.00 -15.15 20.26
CA TYR A 66 6.25 -15.33 19.02
C TYR A 66 4.76 -14.95 19.19
N LEU A 67 4.13 -15.41 20.27
CA LEU A 67 2.74 -15.08 20.58
C LEU A 67 2.51 -13.57 20.71
N GLN A 68 3.39 -12.89 21.45
CA GLN A 68 3.27 -11.45 21.67
C GLN A 68 3.55 -10.64 20.40
N TYR A 69 4.62 -10.96 19.67
CA TYR A 69 5.09 -10.11 18.57
C TYR A 69 4.50 -10.46 17.21
N GLN A 70 4.29 -11.75 16.93
CA GLN A 70 3.79 -12.21 15.64
C GLN A 70 2.28 -12.42 15.66
N LEU A 71 1.77 -13.12 16.67
CA LEU A 71 0.33 -13.41 16.76
C LEU A 71 -0.46 -12.36 17.54
N LYS A 72 0.21 -11.39 18.17
CA LYS A 72 -0.39 -10.31 18.97
C LYS A 72 -1.33 -10.81 20.08
N VAL A 73 -1.05 -11.99 20.64
CA VAL A 73 -1.79 -12.53 21.78
C VAL A 73 -1.37 -11.77 23.04
N ASP A 74 -2.33 -11.09 23.68
CA ASP A 74 -2.11 -10.44 24.97
C ASP A 74 -1.78 -11.48 26.04
N SER A 75 -0.80 -11.18 26.89
CA SER A 75 -0.44 -11.97 28.06
C SER A 75 -1.61 -12.29 28.98
N ALA A 76 -2.63 -11.41 29.04
CA ALA A 76 -3.84 -11.61 29.83
C ALA A 76 -4.69 -12.81 29.34
N TYR A 77 -4.47 -13.30 28.12
CA TYR A 77 -5.25 -14.38 27.49
C TYR A 77 -4.40 -15.59 27.08
N ILE A 78 -3.16 -15.70 27.57
CA ILE A 78 -2.27 -16.86 27.26
C ILE A 78 -2.87 -18.18 27.73
N ASP A 79 -3.64 -18.18 28.80
CA ASP A 79 -4.32 -19.37 29.33
C ASP A 79 -5.29 -19.98 28.31
N TYR A 80 -5.97 -19.17 27.50
CA TYR A 80 -6.80 -19.65 26.40
C TYR A 80 -5.98 -20.26 25.26
N PHE A 81 -4.80 -19.69 24.96
CA PHE A 81 -3.88 -20.29 23.99
C PHE A 81 -3.36 -21.65 24.48
N VAL A 82 -2.99 -21.75 25.77
CA VAL A 82 -2.57 -23.01 26.38
C VAL A 82 -3.70 -24.05 26.31
N LYS A 83 -4.93 -23.68 26.67
CA LYS A 83 -6.11 -24.57 26.51
C LYS A 83 -6.24 -25.08 25.08
N GLY A 84 -6.08 -24.21 24.08
CA GLY A 84 -6.10 -24.61 22.66
C GLY A 84 -5.01 -25.64 22.28
N MET A 85 -3.87 -25.65 22.97
CA MET A 85 -2.80 -26.63 22.78
C MET A 85 -3.00 -27.93 23.55
N THR A 86 -3.57 -27.85 24.75
CA THR A 86 -3.53 -28.97 25.72
C THR A 86 -4.88 -29.66 25.93
N ASP A 87 -5.99 -29.03 25.57
CA ASP A 87 -7.31 -29.61 25.78
C ASP A 87 -7.55 -30.82 24.86
N ASN A 88 -8.05 -31.91 25.44
CA ASN A 88 -8.43 -33.11 24.70
C ASN A 88 -9.82 -32.93 24.07
N LEU A 89 -9.89 -32.12 23.01
CA LEU A 89 -11.11 -31.87 22.27
C LEU A 89 -11.51 -33.06 21.38
N THR A 90 -12.80 -33.28 21.23
CA THR A 90 -13.35 -34.12 20.14
C THR A 90 -13.14 -33.44 18.79
N GLU A 91 -13.26 -34.19 17.69
CA GLU A 91 -13.15 -33.61 16.35
C GLU A 91 -14.21 -32.54 16.08
N ALA A 92 -15.45 -32.77 16.54
CA ALA A 92 -16.52 -31.79 16.43
C ALA A 92 -16.19 -30.48 17.15
N GLN A 93 -15.67 -30.55 18.39
CA GLN A 93 -15.25 -29.37 19.15
C GLN A 93 -14.09 -28.63 18.46
N ARG A 94 -13.11 -29.35 17.91
CA ARG A 94 -12.02 -28.73 17.13
C ARG A 94 -12.57 -27.99 15.92
N MET A 95 -13.53 -28.57 15.20
CA MET A 95 -14.12 -27.92 14.03
C MET A 95 -14.95 -26.68 14.41
N GLN A 96 -15.66 -26.72 15.53
CA GLN A 96 -16.36 -25.54 16.06
C GLN A 96 -15.39 -24.41 16.41
N GLN A 97 -14.30 -24.71 17.12
CA GLN A 97 -13.29 -23.70 17.46
C GLN A 97 -12.59 -23.14 16.22
N LYS A 98 -12.28 -23.98 15.23
CA LYS A 98 -11.72 -23.53 13.94
C LYS A 98 -12.66 -22.59 13.19
N ALA A 99 -13.96 -22.91 13.13
CA ALA A 99 -14.95 -22.07 12.49
C ALA A 99 -15.10 -20.72 13.20
N TYR A 100 -15.13 -20.72 14.54
CA TYR A 100 -15.20 -19.50 15.34
C TYR A 100 -13.96 -18.61 15.15
N ALA A 101 -12.75 -19.20 15.20
CA ALA A 101 -11.50 -18.48 14.97
C ALA A 101 -11.43 -17.87 13.55
N ALA A 102 -11.91 -18.60 12.53
CA ALA A 102 -12.02 -18.05 11.18
C ALA A 102 -13.00 -16.87 11.12
N GLY A 103 -14.13 -16.94 11.84
CA GLY A 103 -15.07 -15.83 11.98
C GLY A 103 -14.44 -14.57 12.58
N LEU A 104 -13.67 -14.72 13.68
CA LEU A 104 -12.92 -13.61 14.28
C LEU A 104 -11.93 -12.98 13.30
N GLN A 105 -11.18 -13.81 12.56
CA GLN A 105 -10.21 -13.32 11.57
C GLN A 105 -10.90 -12.49 10.46
N ILE A 106 -12.05 -12.95 9.96
CA ILE A 106 -12.82 -12.20 8.95
C ILE A 106 -13.40 -10.92 9.55
N ALA A 107 -13.88 -10.94 10.79
CA ALA A 107 -14.35 -9.74 11.48
C ALA A 107 -13.24 -8.68 11.61
N GLU A 108 -12.03 -9.07 12.02
CA GLU A 108 -10.88 -8.17 12.06
C GLU A 108 -10.49 -7.61 10.69
N MET A 109 -10.58 -8.43 9.63
CA MET A 109 -10.34 -7.98 8.27
C MET A 109 -11.40 -6.94 7.85
N ASN A 110 -12.67 -7.19 8.16
CA ASN A 110 -13.76 -6.26 7.86
C ASN A 110 -13.63 -4.94 8.65
N MET A 111 -13.23 -4.98 9.92
CA MET A 111 -12.96 -3.76 10.70
C MET A 111 -11.90 -2.85 10.06
N LYS A 112 -10.93 -3.44 9.35
CA LYS A 112 -9.89 -2.68 8.63
C LYS A 112 -10.38 -2.18 7.25
N ASN A 113 -11.24 -2.95 6.59
CA ASN A 113 -11.63 -2.71 5.20
C ASN A 113 -12.88 -1.83 5.06
N LEU A 114 -13.89 -2.01 5.92
CA LEU A 114 -15.17 -1.29 5.84
C LEU A 114 -15.04 0.25 5.90
N PRO A 115 -14.11 0.85 6.67
CA PRO A 115 -13.89 2.29 6.64
C PRO A 115 -13.47 2.81 5.26
N GLU A 116 -12.58 2.12 4.56
CA GLU A 116 -12.14 2.52 3.21
C GLU A 116 -13.27 2.33 2.17
N ILE A 117 -14.06 1.26 2.32
CA ILE A 117 -15.26 1.06 1.49
C ILE A 117 -16.27 2.18 1.74
N SER A 118 -16.48 2.57 3.00
CA SER A 118 -17.38 3.67 3.37
C SER A 118 -16.95 4.97 2.72
N LYS A 119 -15.67 5.32 2.84
CA LYS A 119 -15.08 6.51 2.22
C LYS A 119 -15.29 6.51 0.70
N ALA A 120 -15.02 5.38 0.03
CA ALA A 120 -15.22 5.25 -1.41
C ALA A 120 -16.69 5.32 -1.82
N ALA A 121 -17.61 4.78 -1.00
CA ALA A 121 -19.04 4.72 -1.29
C ALA A 121 -19.79 6.02 -0.97
N CYS A 122 -19.25 6.92 -0.14
CA CYS A 122 -19.91 8.19 0.21
C CYS A 122 -19.17 9.44 -0.28
N GLY A 123 -17.94 9.32 -0.78
CA GLY A 123 -17.13 10.43 -1.28
C GLY A 123 -16.66 11.42 -0.21
N LYS A 124 -16.83 11.10 1.07
CA LYS A 124 -16.45 11.94 2.23
C LYS A 124 -15.58 11.14 3.21
N ALA A 125 -14.97 11.83 4.16
CA ALA A 125 -14.29 11.19 5.30
C ALA A 125 -15.30 10.62 6.31
N ASP A 126 -16.34 9.92 5.83
CA ASP A 126 -17.29 9.20 6.65
C ASP A 126 -16.92 7.72 6.65
N SER A 127 -16.42 7.26 7.79
CA SER A 127 -15.98 5.88 8.00
C SER A 127 -17.11 4.93 8.39
N VAL A 128 -18.35 5.42 8.53
CA VAL A 128 -19.50 4.64 9.02
C VAL A 128 -20.67 4.57 8.02
N TYR A 129 -20.48 5.06 6.79
CA TYR A 129 -21.49 4.94 5.72
C TYR A 129 -21.91 3.49 5.48
N VAL A 130 -20.96 2.54 5.49
CA VAL A 130 -21.31 1.13 5.56
C VAL A 130 -21.65 0.78 7.01
N ASP A 131 -22.94 0.54 7.27
CA ASP A 131 -23.38 0.04 8.56
C ASP A 131 -22.84 -1.39 8.77
N GLN A 132 -21.93 -1.53 9.74
CA GLN A 132 -21.27 -2.79 10.03
C GLN A 132 -22.26 -3.89 10.45
N LYS A 133 -23.28 -3.55 11.23
CA LYS A 133 -24.25 -4.54 11.74
C LYS A 133 -25.11 -5.07 10.60
N GLU A 134 -25.56 -4.21 9.70
CA GLU A 134 -26.32 -4.61 8.52
C GLU A 134 -25.48 -5.43 7.55
N PHE A 135 -24.21 -5.06 7.37
CA PHE A 135 -23.25 -5.84 6.58
C PHE A 135 -23.05 -7.24 7.14
N GLU A 136 -22.80 -7.36 8.45
CA GLU A 136 -22.65 -8.64 9.15
C GLU A 136 -23.94 -9.46 9.14
N ARG A 137 -25.10 -8.81 9.30
CA ARG A 137 -26.43 -9.45 9.20
C ARG A 137 -26.61 -10.10 7.83
N ALA A 138 -26.32 -9.37 6.75
CA ALA A 138 -26.45 -9.89 5.39
C ALA A 138 -25.48 -11.05 5.11
N LEU A 139 -24.22 -10.94 5.56
CA LEU A 139 -23.24 -12.02 5.45
C LEU A 139 -23.69 -13.28 6.20
N ALA A 140 -24.17 -13.13 7.43
CA ALA A 140 -24.66 -14.24 8.23
C ALA A 140 -25.87 -14.93 7.59
N GLN A 141 -26.82 -14.15 7.05
CA GLN A 141 -27.96 -14.71 6.31
C GLN A 141 -27.51 -15.58 5.14
N VAL A 142 -26.58 -15.09 4.32
CA VAL A 142 -26.05 -15.85 3.17
C VAL A 142 -25.32 -17.11 3.62
N LEU A 143 -24.43 -17.02 4.61
CA LEU A 143 -23.63 -18.16 5.09
C LEU A 143 -24.48 -19.25 5.77
N LEU A 144 -25.58 -18.87 6.40
CA LEU A 144 -26.52 -19.79 7.05
C LEU A 144 -27.62 -20.30 6.11
N GLY A 145 -27.58 -19.95 4.82
CA GLY A 145 -28.59 -20.34 3.84
C GLY A 145 -29.97 -19.75 4.13
N GLN A 146 -30.05 -18.65 4.87
CA GLN A 146 -31.29 -17.96 5.17
C GLN A 146 -31.73 -17.13 3.96
N THR A 147 -33.05 -16.94 3.84
CA THR A 147 -33.62 -16.07 2.81
C THR A 147 -33.19 -14.63 3.06
N THR A 148 -32.64 -14.00 2.01
CA THR A 148 -32.30 -12.58 1.98
C THR A 148 -33.38 -11.79 1.24
N ALA A 149 -33.48 -10.49 1.53
CA ALA A 149 -34.39 -9.59 0.81
C ALA A 149 -33.99 -9.36 -0.67
N MET A 150 -32.73 -9.66 -1.03
CA MET A 150 -32.17 -9.50 -2.37
C MET A 150 -31.27 -10.68 -2.73
N ASN A 151 -31.23 -11.04 -4.01
CA ASN A 151 -30.25 -12.00 -4.52
C ASN A 151 -28.89 -11.33 -4.80
N ALA A 152 -27.86 -12.15 -5.04
CA ALA A 152 -26.48 -11.67 -5.25
C ALA A 152 -26.36 -10.68 -6.42
N ASP A 153 -27.02 -10.94 -7.55
CA ASP A 153 -26.96 -10.06 -8.72
C ASP A 153 -27.58 -8.69 -8.45
N SER A 154 -28.70 -8.66 -7.73
CA SER A 154 -29.38 -7.41 -7.36
C SER A 154 -28.55 -6.62 -6.35
N ALA A 155 -27.94 -7.31 -5.38
CA ALA A 155 -27.01 -6.70 -4.43
C ALA A 155 -25.80 -6.07 -5.13
N ALA A 156 -25.18 -6.81 -6.06
CA ALA A 156 -24.04 -6.33 -6.84
C ALA A 156 -24.38 -5.05 -7.63
N LYS A 157 -25.57 -5.00 -8.25
CA LYS A 157 -26.06 -3.81 -8.96
C LYS A 157 -26.27 -2.61 -8.05
N VAL A 158 -26.71 -2.81 -6.81
CA VAL A 158 -26.85 -1.70 -5.83
C VAL A 158 -25.48 -1.13 -5.50
N VAL A 159 -24.50 -2.01 -5.21
CA VAL A 159 -23.12 -1.60 -4.91
C VAL A 159 -22.48 -0.88 -6.08
N GLU A 160 -22.60 -1.42 -7.29
CA GLU A 160 -22.06 -0.82 -8.51
C GLU A 160 -22.65 0.58 -8.76
N LYS A 161 -23.97 0.72 -8.67
CA LYS A 161 -24.66 2.00 -8.85
C LYS A 161 -24.20 3.04 -7.84
N GLN A 162 -23.96 2.64 -6.58
CA GLN A 162 -23.47 3.58 -5.58
C GLN A 162 -22.06 4.09 -5.90
N PHE A 163 -21.16 3.21 -6.35
CA PHE A 163 -19.82 3.63 -6.75
C PHE A 163 -19.84 4.50 -8.02
N GLN A 164 -20.67 4.17 -9.01
CA GLN A 164 -20.88 5.01 -10.20
C GLN A 164 -21.41 6.39 -9.82
N TYR A 165 -22.40 6.46 -8.92
CA TYR A 165 -22.92 7.71 -8.41
C TYR A 165 -21.81 8.58 -7.77
N GLN A 166 -20.94 7.99 -6.94
CA GLN A 166 -19.83 8.75 -6.36
C GLN A 166 -18.79 9.18 -7.38
N GLN A 167 -18.51 8.37 -8.40
CA GLN A 167 -17.62 8.76 -9.50
C GLN A 167 -18.20 9.96 -10.28
N ASP A 168 -19.51 9.96 -10.52
CA ASP A 168 -20.20 11.07 -11.18
C ASP A 168 -20.16 12.33 -10.32
N VAL A 169 -20.46 12.23 -9.02
CA VAL A 169 -20.36 13.34 -8.07
C VAL A 169 -18.95 13.92 -8.07
N TYR A 170 -17.92 13.06 -8.01
CA TYR A 170 -16.52 13.49 -8.05
C TYR A 170 -16.16 14.19 -9.35
N LYS A 171 -16.57 13.63 -10.50
CA LYS A 171 -16.37 14.24 -11.82
C LYS A 171 -17.02 15.61 -11.90
N GLN A 172 -18.27 15.75 -11.46
CA GLN A 172 -18.98 17.02 -11.47
C GLN A 172 -18.33 18.06 -10.54
N ALA A 173 -17.86 17.65 -9.36
CA ALA A 173 -17.14 18.54 -8.45
C ALA A 173 -15.85 19.10 -9.09
N ASN A 174 -15.09 18.26 -9.81
CA ASN A 174 -13.88 18.68 -10.52
C ASN A 174 -14.19 19.64 -11.69
N LEU A 175 -15.23 19.36 -12.47
CA LEU A 175 -15.68 20.25 -13.55
C LEU A 175 -16.15 21.61 -12.99
N ALA A 176 -16.97 21.60 -11.94
CA ALA A 176 -17.46 22.81 -11.29
C ALA A 176 -16.30 23.63 -10.69
N TRP A 177 -15.29 22.97 -10.12
CA TRP A 177 -14.09 23.62 -9.61
C TRP A 177 -13.34 24.36 -10.73
N LEU A 178 -13.16 23.72 -11.89
CA LEU A 178 -12.55 24.35 -13.06
C LEU A 178 -13.37 25.54 -13.56
N GLU A 179 -14.69 25.44 -13.63
CA GLU A 179 -15.55 26.57 -14.05
C GLU A 179 -15.46 27.77 -13.11
N ALA A 180 -15.44 27.52 -11.79
CA ALA A 180 -15.23 28.57 -10.81
C ALA A 180 -13.83 29.20 -10.92
N ASN A 181 -12.79 28.38 -11.14
CA ASN A 181 -11.42 28.84 -11.23
C ASN A 181 -11.18 29.77 -12.42
N LYS A 182 -11.86 29.55 -13.56
CA LYS A 182 -11.78 30.41 -14.76
C LYS A 182 -12.13 31.88 -14.47
N GLN A 183 -12.96 32.12 -13.47
CA GLN A 183 -13.42 33.48 -13.11
C GLN A 183 -12.44 34.21 -12.19
N LEU A 184 -11.41 33.53 -11.68
CA LEU A 184 -10.42 34.14 -10.79
C LEU A 184 -9.48 35.06 -11.57
N LYS A 185 -9.16 36.21 -10.96
CA LYS A 185 -8.27 37.21 -11.54
C LYS A 185 -6.91 36.59 -11.90
N GLY A 186 -6.46 36.85 -13.12
CA GLY A 186 -5.15 36.41 -13.63
C GLY A 186 -5.11 34.97 -14.15
N VAL A 187 -6.22 34.22 -14.04
CA VAL A 187 -6.35 32.92 -14.69
C VAL A 187 -6.55 33.13 -16.19
N LYS A 188 -5.75 32.44 -16.99
CA LYS A 188 -5.84 32.37 -18.46
C LYS A 188 -6.25 30.96 -18.86
N ILE A 189 -6.97 30.85 -19.97
CA ILE A 189 -7.50 29.58 -20.49
C ILE A 189 -6.98 29.39 -21.91
N LEU A 190 -6.43 28.22 -22.19
CA LEU A 190 -6.02 27.82 -23.53
C LEU A 190 -7.16 27.08 -24.27
N PRO A 191 -7.14 27.00 -25.61
CA PRO A 191 -8.14 26.25 -26.38
C PRO A 191 -8.26 24.78 -25.98
N SER A 192 -7.20 24.17 -25.45
CA SER A 192 -7.18 22.80 -24.91
C SER A 192 -8.01 22.63 -23.63
N GLY A 193 -8.40 23.74 -22.98
CA GLY A 193 -9.02 23.77 -21.67
C GLY A 193 -8.03 23.89 -20.51
N LEU A 194 -6.71 23.83 -20.77
CA LEU A 194 -5.69 24.12 -19.75
C LEU A 194 -5.91 25.52 -19.20
N GLN A 195 -5.96 25.64 -17.88
CA GLN A 195 -5.97 26.95 -17.22
C GLN A 195 -4.65 27.16 -16.49
N TYR A 196 -4.19 28.40 -16.42
CA TYR A 196 -3.00 28.73 -15.66
C TYR A 196 -3.02 30.17 -15.16
N ARG A 197 -2.25 30.44 -14.11
CA ARG A 197 -2.03 31.79 -13.58
C ARG A 197 -0.53 31.98 -13.33
N VAL A 198 0.07 32.92 -14.05
CA VAL A 198 1.47 33.30 -13.84
C VAL A 198 1.58 34.09 -12.55
N LEU A 199 2.40 33.60 -11.61
CA LEU A 199 2.71 34.26 -10.35
C LEU A 199 3.93 35.17 -10.49
N THR A 200 4.96 34.66 -11.17
CA THR A 200 6.17 35.41 -11.52
C THR A 200 6.50 35.11 -12.97
N ALA A 201 6.65 36.16 -13.79
CA ALA A 201 7.00 35.99 -15.21
C ALA A 201 8.51 35.77 -15.38
N GLY A 202 8.87 34.66 -16.04
CA GLY A 202 10.23 34.41 -16.49
C GLY A 202 10.63 35.26 -17.68
N LYS A 203 11.94 35.27 -17.99
CA LYS A 203 12.51 36.01 -19.13
C LYS A 203 13.52 35.19 -19.92
N GLY A 204 13.75 33.93 -19.54
CA GLY A 204 14.68 33.07 -20.25
C GLY A 204 14.05 32.36 -21.46
N PRO A 205 14.74 31.37 -22.03
CA PRO A 205 14.25 30.63 -23.18
C PRO A 205 13.00 29.79 -22.84
N VAL A 206 12.24 29.45 -23.86
CA VAL A 206 11.11 28.52 -23.78
C VAL A 206 11.57 27.16 -24.30
N ALA A 207 11.14 26.08 -23.63
CA ALA A 207 11.54 24.73 -24.00
C ALA A 207 10.88 24.28 -25.32
N THR A 208 11.58 23.44 -26.09
CA THR A 208 10.95 22.64 -27.14
C THR A 208 10.50 21.30 -26.56
N ASP A 209 9.73 20.52 -27.33
CA ASP A 209 9.17 19.24 -26.87
C ASP A 209 10.20 18.25 -26.33
N SER A 210 11.43 18.25 -26.88
CA SER A 210 12.51 17.34 -26.48
C SER A 210 13.51 17.96 -25.50
N THR A 211 13.36 19.25 -25.17
CA THR A 211 14.28 19.95 -24.28
C THR A 211 14.07 19.52 -22.84
N GLU A 212 15.15 19.20 -22.12
CA GLU A 212 15.09 18.95 -20.69
C GLU A 212 14.84 20.25 -19.92
N VAL A 213 13.86 20.21 -19.03
CA VAL A 213 13.47 21.32 -18.17
C VAL A 213 13.59 20.89 -16.72
N GLU A 214 14.36 21.64 -15.95
CA GLU A 214 14.49 21.47 -14.50
C GLU A 214 13.44 22.34 -13.80
N VAL A 215 12.67 21.74 -12.90
CA VAL A 215 11.55 22.38 -12.22
C VAL A 215 11.51 22.05 -10.73
N HIS A 216 11.01 23.01 -9.95
CA HIS A 216 10.35 22.70 -8.69
C HIS A 216 8.84 22.63 -8.89
N TYR A 217 8.16 21.71 -8.21
CA TYR A 217 6.70 21.60 -8.31
C TYR A 217 6.04 20.96 -7.10
N GLU A 218 4.77 21.26 -6.93
CA GLU A 218 3.85 20.56 -6.03
C GLU A 218 2.52 20.34 -6.75
N GLY A 219 2.09 19.07 -6.80
CA GLY A 219 0.83 18.63 -7.37
C GLY A 219 -0.17 18.25 -6.28
N LYS A 220 -1.38 18.79 -6.37
CA LYS A 220 -2.48 18.52 -5.45
C LYS A 220 -3.81 18.35 -6.17
N LEU A 221 -4.73 17.62 -5.53
CA LEU A 221 -6.13 17.52 -5.94
C LEU A 221 -6.91 18.77 -5.51
N ILE A 222 -8.16 18.91 -5.99
CA ILE A 222 -9.04 20.05 -5.67
C ILE A 222 -9.37 20.17 -4.18
N ASP A 223 -9.26 19.07 -3.42
CA ASP A 223 -9.45 19.02 -1.97
C ASP A 223 -8.19 19.40 -1.18
N GLY A 224 -7.08 19.68 -1.87
CA GLY A 224 -5.78 20.02 -1.27
C GLY A 224 -4.87 18.82 -0.99
N THR A 225 -5.30 17.59 -1.25
CA THR A 225 -4.47 16.38 -1.09
C THR A 225 -3.26 16.46 -2.03
N VAL A 226 -2.06 16.58 -1.45
CA VAL A 226 -0.79 16.59 -2.20
C VAL A 226 -0.44 15.16 -2.59
N PHE A 227 -0.36 14.88 -3.89
CA PHE A 227 0.00 13.56 -4.42
C PHE A 227 1.46 13.48 -4.85
N ASP A 228 2.11 14.61 -5.15
CA ASP A 228 3.52 14.66 -5.53
C ASP A 228 4.12 16.04 -5.25
N SER A 229 5.36 16.12 -4.75
CA SER A 229 6.03 17.38 -4.43
C SER A 229 7.54 17.22 -4.47
N SER A 230 8.21 17.98 -5.34
CA SER A 230 9.67 18.00 -5.40
C SER A 230 10.28 18.78 -4.23
N TYR A 231 9.54 19.73 -3.65
CA TYR A 231 9.93 20.41 -2.41
C TYR A 231 10.04 19.44 -1.24
N LYS A 232 9.10 18.50 -1.08
CA LYS A 232 9.18 17.47 -0.02
C LYS A 232 10.41 16.56 -0.16
N ARG A 233 10.93 16.42 -1.38
CA ARG A 233 12.17 15.68 -1.66
C ARG A 233 13.44 16.52 -1.55
N ASN A 234 13.32 17.84 -1.36
CA ASN A 234 14.42 18.81 -1.38
C ASN A 234 15.31 18.70 -2.64
N GLN A 235 14.71 18.33 -3.78
CA GLN A 235 15.44 18.14 -5.03
C GLN A 235 14.55 18.51 -6.22
N PRO A 236 15.03 19.35 -7.17
CA PRO A 236 14.35 19.59 -8.43
C PRO A 236 14.14 18.31 -9.23
N ALA A 237 13.13 18.31 -10.11
CA ALA A 237 12.92 17.24 -11.07
C ALA A 237 13.27 17.74 -12.48
N THR A 238 13.81 16.85 -13.31
CA THR A 238 14.04 17.13 -14.73
C THR A 238 13.01 16.37 -15.56
N PHE A 239 12.31 17.08 -16.43
CA PHE A 239 11.31 16.51 -17.34
C PHE A 239 11.56 16.96 -18.77
N ARG A 240 11.09 16.17 -19.73
CA ARG A 240 10.90 16.62 -21.11
C ARG A 240 9.41 16.79 -21.38
N PRO A 241 8.99 17.86 -22.07
CA PRO A 241 7.58 18.08 -22.38
C PRO A 241 6.92 16.89 -23.09
N ASP A 242 7.63 16.17 -23.95
CA ASP A 242 7.10 15.00 -24.66
C ASP A 242 6.93 13.73 -23.82
N GLN A 243 7.40 13.71 -22.57
CA GLN A 243 7.34 12.56 -21.65
C GLN A 243 6.42 12.77 -20.45
N VAL A 244 5.71 13.89 -20.41
CA VAL A 244 4.79 14.25 -19.32
C VAL A 244 3.35 14.36 -19.82
N ILE A 245 2.40 14.51 -18.89
CA ILE A 245 0.98 14.69 -19.23
C ILE A 245 0.77 15.91 -20.13
N LYS A 246 -0.27 15.88 -20.96
CA LYS A 246 -0.50 16.90 -22.02
C LYS A 246 -0.53 18.32 -21.47
N GLY A 247 -1.16 18.54 -20.31
CA GLY A 247 -1.21 19.86 -19.68
C GLY A 247 0.16 20.40 -19.26
N TRP A 248 1.07 19.52 -18.82
CA TRP A 248 2.45 19.90 -18.54
C TRP A 248 3.23 20.19 -19.82
N ARG A 249 3.06 19.37 -20.87
CA ARG A 249 3.68 19.59 -22.17
C ARG A 249 3.36 20.97 -22.72
N GLU A 250 2.07 21.33 -22.72
CA GLU A 250 1.60 22.63 -23.18
C GLU A 250 2.17 23.77 -22.32
N ALA A 251 2.18 23.63 -21.00
CA ALA A 251 2.70 24.66 -20.10
C ALA A 251 4.21 24.90 -20.28
N LEU A 252 5.01 23.83 -20.36
CA LEU A 252 6.47 23.93 -20.45
C LEU A 252 6.95 24.47 -21.81
N THR A 253 6.18 24.25 -22.88
CA THR A 253 6.47 24.79 -24.21
C THR A 253 5.86 26.16 -24.47
N LEU A 254 5.12 26.71 -23.50
CA LEU A 254 4.53 28.04 -23.54
C LEU A 254 5.27 29.06 -22.67
N LEU A 255 5.76 28.63 -21.50
CA LEU A 255 6.24 29.53 -20.46
C LEU A 255 7.78 29.61 -20.43
N PRO A 256 8.36 30.81 -20.32
CA PRO A 256 9.81 30.99 -20.31
C PRO A 256 10.45 30.51 -18.99
N GLU A 257 11.72 30.15 -19.06
CA GLU A 257 12.57 29.92 -17.88
C GLU A 257 12.50 31.09 -16.89
N GLY A 258 12.46 30.76 -15.60
CA GLY A 258 12.27 31.68 -14.49
C GLY A 258 10.79 31.91 -14.13
N THR A 259 9.86 31.31 -14.86
CA THR A 259 8.42 31.46 -14.57
C THR A 259 8.01 30.65 -13.34
N VAL A 260 7.22 31.26 -12.47
CA VAL A 260 6.45 30.58 -11.42
C VAL A 260 4.98 30.64 -11.82
N VAL A 261 4.30 29.50 -11.89
CA VAL A 261 2.95 29.37 -12.43
C VAL A 261 2.11 28.40 -11.61
N ASP A 262 0.84 28.74 -11.41
CA ASP A 262 -0.18 27.77 -11.03
C ASP A 262 -0.81 27.19 -12.31
N LEU A 263 -0.78 25.87 -12.48
CA LEU A 263 -1.45 25.14 -13.54
C LEU A 263 -2.70 24.43 -12.99
N TYR A 264 -3.79 24.47 -13.75
CA TYR A 264 -5.03 23.78 -13.44
C TYR A 264 -5.40 22.93 -14.65
N ILE A 265 -5.18 21.63 -14.52
CA ILE A 265 -5.17 20.68 -15.62
C ILE A 265 -6.45 19.85 -15.55
N PRO A 266 -7.38 20.00 -16.53
CA PRO A 266 -8.52 19.10 -16.66
C PRO A 266 -8.09 17.65 -16.84
N SER A 267 -8.94 16.70 -16.46
CA SER A 267 -8.61 15.27 -16.49
C SER A 267 -8.13 14.79 -17.86
N GLU A 268 -8.69 15.32 -18.95
CA GLU A 268 -8.39 14.96 -20.33
C GLU A 268 -6.96 15.34 -20.74
N LEU A 269 -6.39 16.34 -20.07
CA LEU A 269 -4.99 16.76 -20.23
C LEU A 269 -4.06 16.16 -19.16
N GLY A 270 -4.63 15.43 -18.20
CA GLY A 270 -3.95 14.68 -17.14
C GLY A 270 -4.04 13.17 -17.35
N TYR A 271 -4.68 12.48 -16.40
CA TYR A 271 -4.77 11.00 -16.36
C TYR A 271 -6.15 10.44 -16.76
N GLY A 272 -7.08 11.30 -17.21
CA GLY A 272 -8.40 10.93 -17.72
C GLY A 272 -9.29 10.20 -16.72
N GLU A 273 -10.25 9.43 -17.24
CA GLU A 273 -11.24 8.68 -16.46
C GLU A 273 -10.61 7.56 -15.62
N ARG A 274 -9.41 7.10 -15.98
CA ARG A 274 -8.71 6.01 -15.28
C ARG A 274 -7.97 6.48 -14.03
N GLY A 275 -7.53 7.74 -13.99
CA GLY A 275 -6.66 8.23 -12.93
C GLY A 275 -5.26 7.61 -12.98
N SER A 276 -4.53 7.71 -11.88
CA SER A 276 -3.15 7.21 -11.77
C SER A 276 -2.81 6.73 -10.36
N GLY A 277 -2.31 5.51 -10.27
CA GLY A 277 -1.90 4.89 -9.01
C GLY A 277 -3.03 4.86 -7.98
N GLN A 278 -2.66 4.96 -6.70
CA GLN A 278 -3.60 4.97 -5.57
C GLN A 278 -3.99 6.39 -5.13
N HIS A 279 -3.34 7.42 -5.69
CA HIS A 279 -3.43 8.79 -5.17
C HIS A 279 -4.19 9.75 -6.08
N ILE A 280 -4.39 9.40 -7.35
CA ILE A 280 -5.09 10.26 -8.31
C ILE A 280 -6.32 9.51 -8.83
N PRO A 281 -7.51 9.80 -8.30
CA PRO A 281 -8.76 9.25 -8.83
C PRO A 281 -8.99 9.59 -10.31
N GLY A 282 -9.81 8.79 -10.98
CA GLY A 282 -10.30 9.12 -12.31
C GLY A 282 -11.05 10.46 -12.34
N ASN A 283 -10.97 11.17 -13.47
CA ASN A 283 -11.62 12.48 -13.66
C ASN A 283 -11.09 13.60 -12.74
N SER A 284 -9.92 13.41 -12.12
CA SER A 284 -9.31 14.45 -11.27
C SER A 284 -8.84 15.64 -12.10
N THR A 285 -9.19 16.84 -11.63
CA THR A 285 -8.48 18.07 -11.97
C THR A 285 -7.21 18.13 -11.14
N LEU A 286 -6.07 18.35 -11.80
CA LEU A 286 -4.78 18.45 -11.15
C LEU A 286 -4.38 19.91 -11.01
N ILE A 287 -4.00 20.31 -9.80
CA ILE A 287 -3.50 21.64 -9.50
C ILE A 287 -2.00 21.52 -9.25
N PHE A 288 -1.20 22.25 -10.03
CA PHE A 288 0.24 22.30 -9.82
C PHE A 288 0.70 23.72 -9.55
N LYS A 289 1.58 23.89 -8.57
CA LYS A 289 2.49 25.04 -8.56
C LYS A 289 3.80 24.58 -9.20
N VAL A 290 4.26 25.26 -10.24
CA VAL A 290 5.49 24.93 -10.96
C VAL A 290 6.42 26.14 -10.99
N GLU A 291 7.69 25.91 -10.71
CA GLU A 291 8.79 26.87 -10.83
C GLU A 291 9.75 26.34 -11.90
N ILE A 292 9.82 27.01 -13.05
CA ILE A 292 10.71 26.63 -14.15
C ILE A 292 12.10 27.19 -13.85
N LEU A 293 13.01 26.33 -13.42
CA LEU A 293 14.32 26.74 -12.94
C LEU A 293 15.31 26.88 -14.10
N LYS A 294 15.32 25.91 -15.02
CA LYS A 294 16.30 25.86 -16.10
C LYS A 294 15.78 25.11 -17.31
N VAL A 295 15.96 25.67 -18.49
CA VAL A 295 15.73 25.03 -19.79
C VAL A 295 17.10 24.70 -20.39
N LYS A 296 17.41 23.41 -20.51
CA LYS A 296 18.71 22.96 -21.01
C LYS A 296 18.80 23.12 -22.52
N ASN A 297 19.17 24.31 -22.97
CA ASN A 297 19.45 24.54 -24.39
C ASN A 297 20.76 23.83 -24.80
N ASP A 298 20.67 22.88 -25.73
CA ASP A 298 21.82 22.26 -26.43
C ASP A 298 22.52 23.21 -27.42
N ALA A 299 22.47 24.53 -27.19
CA ALA A 299 23.06 25.54 -28.06
C ALA A 299 24.60 25.58 -28.02
N ALA A 300 25.26 24.63 -27.36
CA ALA A 300 26.72 24.52 -27.24
C ALA A 300 27.35 23.42 -28.12
N LYS A 301 26.64 22.88 -29.11
CA LYS A 301 27.22 22.03 -30.15
C LYS A 301 26.97 22.64 -31.54
N LYS A 302 27.76 23.66 -31.87
CA LYS A 302 28.06 24.03 -33.26
C LYS A 302 29.50 23.65 -33.55
#